data_AF-A0A959NE19-F1
#
_entry.id   AF-A0A959NE19-F1
#
_cell.length_a   1.000
_cell.length_b   1.000
_cell.length_c   1.000
_cell.angle_alpha   90.00
_cell.angle_beta   90.00
_cell.angle_gamma   90.00
#
_symmetry.space_group_name_H-M   'P 1'
#
loop_
_entity.id
_entity.type
_entity.pdbx_description
1 polymer ?
#
loop_
_entity_poly.entity_id
_entity_poly.type
_entity_poly.pdbx_seq_one_letter_code
_entity_poly.pdbx_strand_id
1 'polypeptide(L)'
;MKKFVKYFLFSNIFLVAAMVVKAQPMSESASGTIGAIQQMGEDEITRIQNDAQHRSNITNTITEGIGHMNTALSIFDSAKELYEASNALDNNECVPDFSTDAQSMMPSSCDDKPGCRDCYQSSISRMTTVRRSLARLSCIRMNTKKFTDAAVAFGDNVAGLHAITGLAWQYQRRGIMAAMEKFNKSYDKKYTELIQSLQIALQGINQCEAKFGMQDWYQRFGFIYFEMMKEKYKRTD
;
A
#
# COMPACT_ATOMS: atom_id res chain seq x y z
N MET A 1 40.34 19.46 26.49
CA MET A 1 39.31 18.54 25.97
C MET A 1 37.92 19.20 25.95
N LYS A 2 37.59 20.05 24.96
CA LYS A 2 36.26 20.73 24.87
C LYS A 2 35.77 21.04 23.43
N LYS A 3 36.24 20.33 22.39
CA LYS A 3 35.90 20.64 20.97
C LYS A 3 35.42 19.47 20.08
N PHE A 4 35.36 18.23 20.56
CA PHE A 4 35.07 17.07 19.70
C PHE A 4 33.60 16.59 19.64
N VAL A 5 32.73 17.03 20.55
CA VAL A 5 31.35 16.50 20.67
C VAL A 5 30.35 17.19 19.71
N LYS A 6 30.71 18.33 19.11
CA LYS A 6 29.75 19.18 18.38
C LYS A 6 29.50 18.82 16.91
N TYR A 7 30.20 17.83 16.36
CA TYR A 7 30.12 17.47 14.92
C TYR A 7 29.36 16.17 14.62
N PHE A 8 29.14 15.28 15.60
CA PHE A 8 28.53 13.97 15.34
C PHE A 8 26.99 14.00 15.21
N LEU A 9 26.31 14.99 15.82
CA LEU A 9 24.85 15.05 15.89
C LEU A 9 24.16 15.82 14.74
N PHE A 10 24.92 16.41 13.81
CA PHE A 10 24.35 17.22 12.72
C PHE A 10 24.49 16.62 11.31
N SER A 11 25.27 15.55 11.12
CA SER A 11 25.64 15.08 9.77
C SER A 11 24.75 13.98 9.18
N ASN A 12 23.96 13.25 9.98
CA ASN A 12 23.20 12.08 9.50
C ASN A 12 21.71 12.36 9.20
N ILE A 13 21.19 13.55 9.50
CA ILE A 13 19.78 13.91 9.23
C ILE A 13 19.57 14.42 7.79
N PHE A 14 20.64 14.77 7.05
CA PHE A 14 20.55 15.38 5.72
C PHE A 14 20.76 14.43 4.53
N LEU A 15 21.13 13.17 4.76
CA LEU A 15 21.71 12.30 3.70
C LEU A 15 20.71 11.35 3.00
N VAL A 16 19.43 11.41 3.37
CA VAL A 16 18.37 10.55 2.81
C VAL A 16 17.69 11.16 1.56
N ALA A 17 17.94 12.43 1.25
CA ALA A 17 17.19 13.17 0.22
C ALA A 17 17.73 13.04 -1.24
N ALA A 18 18.64 12.11 -1.54
CA ALA A 18 19.45 12.15 -2.77
C ALA A 18 19.61 10.80 -3.53
N MET A 19 18.54 10.00 -3.64
CA MET A 19 18.49 8.73 -4.39
C MET A 19 17.05 8.42 -4.87
N VAL A 20 16.74 7.94 -6.08
CA VAL A 20 17.45 7.90 -7.39
C VAL A 20 16.41 8.10 -8.51
N VAL A 21 16.70 8.87 -9.57
CA VAL A 21 16.06 8.72 -10.89
C VAL A 21 17.10 8.89 -12.01
N LYS A 22 17.38 7.81 -12.74
CA LYS A 22 18.02 7.83 -14.07
C LYS A 22 17.23 6.89 -15.00
N ALA A 23 17.11 7.29 -16.26
CA ALA A 23 16.09 6.79 -17.19
C ALA A 23 16.47 5.48 -17.90
N GLN A 24 15.49 4.84 -18.57
CA GLN A 24 15.47 4.71 -20.05
C GLN A 24 14.14 4.11 -20.58
N PRO A 25 13.84 4.21 -21.91
CA PRO A 25 12.52 3.93 -22.50
C PRO A 25 12.43 2.58 -23.25
N MET A 26 11.20 2.21 -23.68
CA MET A 26 10.77 1.32 -24.79
C MET A 26 9.38 0.73 -24.42
N SER A 27 8.50 0.19 -25.27
CA SER A 27 8.18 0.15 -26.72
C SER A 27 6.96 -0.80 -26.84
N GLU A 28 6.35 -0.96 -28.03
CA GLU A 28 4.98 -1.52 -28.21
C GLU A 28 4.83 -3.05 -28.11
N SER A 29 3.63 -3.53 -27.71
CA SER A 29 2.77 -4.44 -28.52
C SER A 29 1.53 -4.96 -27.74
N ALA A 30 0.42 -5.21 -28.43
CA ALA A 30 -0.94 -5.29 -27.86
C ALA A 30 -1.34 -6.56 -27.07
N SER A 31 -0.44 -7.54 -26.88
CA SER A 31 -0.61 -8.58 -25.85
C SER A 31 0.01 -8.12 -24.50
N GLY A 32 0.95 -7.17 -24.56
CA GLY A 32 1.67 -6.63 -23.41
C GLY A 32 0.85 -5.77 -22.46
N THR A 33 -0.40 -5.39 -22.76
CA THR A 33 -1.22 -4.54 -21.87
C THR A 33 -1.66 -5.25 -20.59
N ILE A 34 -1.76 -6.57 -20.55
CA ILE A 34 -2.02 -7.29 -19.28
C ILE A 34 -0.73 -7.39 -18.47
N GLY A 35 0.38 -7.81 -19.10
CA GLY A 35 1.70 -7.88 -18.47
C GLY A 35 2.17 -6.52 -17.94
N ALA A 36 2.06 -5.46 -18.74
CA ALA A 36 2.46 -4.11 -18.35
C ALA A 36 1.56 -3.50 -17.27
N ILE A 37 0.24 -3.77 -17.24
CA ILE A 37 -0.63 -3.27 -16.15
C ILE A 37 -0.40 -4.08 -14.86
N GLN A 38 -0.10 -5.38 -14.96
CA GLN A 38 0.28 -6.19 -13.81
C GLN A 38 1.64 -5.77 -13.25
N GLN A 39 2.65 -5.60 -14.12
CA GLN A 39 3.99 -5.19 -13.73
C GLN A 39 4.00 -3.75 -13.20
N MET A 40 3.41 -2.78 -13.90
CA MET A 40 3.23 -1.40 -13.40
C MET A 40 2.36 -1.33 -12.14
N GLY A 41 1.42 -2.28 -11.97
CA GLY A 41 0.61 -2.44 -10.77
C GLY A 41 1.44 -2.85 -9.56
N GLU A 42 2.16 -3.97 -9.68
CA GLU A 42 3.01 -4.51 -8.62
C GLU A 42 4.27 -3.65 -8.38
N ASP A 43 4.84 -3.01 -9.40
CA ASP A 43 5.97 -2.08 -9.27
C ASP A 43 5.56 -0.82 -8.49
N GLU A 44 4.39 -0.21 -8.80
CA GLU A 44 3.92 0.97 -8.07
C GLU A 44 3.50 0.61 -6.64
N ILE A 45 2.88 -0.56 -6.42
CA ILE A 45 2.60 -1.08 -5.06
C ILE A 45 3.90 -1.37 -4.29
N THR A 46 4.92 -1.92 -4.95
CA THR A 46 6.23 -2.18 -4.35
C THR A 46 6.96 -0.87 -4.04
N ARG A 47 6.82 0.17 -4.86
CA ARG A 47 7.31 1.53 -4.51
C ARG A 47 6.56 2.12 -3.31
N ILE A 48 5.23 1.99 -3.26
CA ILE A 48 4.42 2.40 -2.10
C ILE A 48 4.83 1.63 -0.82
N GLN A 49 5.15 0.34 -0.94
CA GLN A 49 5.67 -0.48 0.17
C GLN A 49 7.09 -0.05 0.58
N ASN A 50 8.00 0.19 -0.37
CA ASN A 50 9.36 0.64 -0.09
C ASN A 50 9.37 2.04 0.57
N ASP A 51 8.51 2.96 0.11
CA ASP A 51 8.32 4.29 0.69
C ASP A 51 7.70 4.25 2.11
N ALA A 52 7.02 3.16 2.47
CA ALA A 52 6.53 2.88 3.82
C ALA A 52 7.63 2.23 4.68
N GLN A 53 8.28 1.17 4.19
CA GLN A 53 9.36 0.46 4.89
C GLN A 53 10.57 1.36 5.17
N HIS A 54 10.91 2.29 4.27
CA HIS A 54 12.01 3.22 4.48
C HIS A 54 11.82 4.12 5.72
N ARG A 55 10.56 4.30 6.19
CA ARG A 55 10.23 5.03 7.42
C ARG A 55 10.39 4.20 8.68
N SER A 56 10.36 2.86 8.59
CA SER A 56 10.58 1.99 9.75
C SER A 56 11.97 2.22 10.36
N ASN A 57 13.00 2.47 9.54
CA ASN A 57 14.37 2.76 9.98
C ASN A 57 14.51 3.94 10.98
N ILE A 58 13.48 4.78 11.11
CA ILE A 58 13.42 5.85 12.12
C ILE A 58 13.35 5.25 13.55
N THR A 59 12.80 4.04 13.73
CA THR A 59 12.64 3.40 15.06
C THR A 59 13.95 3.06 15.74
N ASN A 60 14.99 2.64 15.00
CA ASN A 60 16.31 2.34 15.60
C ASN A 60 16.89 3.57 16.33
N THR A 61 16.71 4.75 15.75
CA THR A 61 17.10 6.05 16.36
C THR A 61 16.27 6.38 17.60
N ILE A 62 15.03 5.89 17.67
CA ILE A 62 14.12 6.08 18.82
C ILE A 62 14.52 5.16 19.98
N THR A 63 14.89 3.91 19.70
CA THR A 63 15.31 2.94 20.72
C THR A 63 16.53 3.41 21.51
N GLU A 64 17.52 4.01 20.84
CA GLU A 64 18.70 4.60 21.51
C GLU A 64 18.35 5.79 22.42
N GLY A 65 17.31 6.57 22.07
CA GLY A 65 16.88 7.72 22.86
C GLY A 65 16.17 7.38 24.18
N ILE A 66 15.52 6.21 24.25
CA ILE A 66 14.72 5.79 25.41
C ILE A 66 15.60 5.43 26.63
N GLY A 67 16.83 4.95 26.40
CA GLY A 67 17.74 4.48 27.45
C GLY A 67 18.23 5.54 28.46
N HIS A 68 17.86 6.82 28.28
CA HIS A 68 18.29 7.94 29.12
C HIS A 68 17.15 8.63 29.92
N MET A 69 15.93 8.11 29.91
CA MET A 69 14.78 8.72 30.62
C MET A 69 14.44 7.97 31.93
N ASN A 70 14.23 8.72 33.02
CA ASN A 70 14.01 8.17 34.37
C ASN A 70 12.54 8.10 34.82
N THR A 71 11.56 8.41 33.95
CA THR A 71 10.13 8.39 34.33
C THR A 71 9.19 8.07 33.15
N ALA A 72 8.07 7.42 33.51
CA ALA A 72 6.72 7.43 32.90
C ALA A 72 6.26 6.20 32.11
N LEU A 73 5.23 5.54 32.65
CA LEU A 73 4.52 4.39 32.03
C LEU A 73 4.01 4.71 30.62
N SER A 74 3.49 5.93 30.39
CA SER A 74 2.96 6.33 29.07
C SER A 74 4.01 6.38 27.96
N ILE A 75 5.29 6.62 28.26
CA ILE A 75 6.37 6.50 27.27
C ILE A 75 6.58 5.02 26.92
N PHE A 76 6.63 4.13 27.92
CA PHE A 76 6.77 2.69 27.70
C PHE A 76 5.61 2.11 26.88
N ASP A 77 4.37 2.50 27.19
CA ASP A 77 3.19 2.06 26.46
C ASP A 77 3.24 2.54 24.99
N SER A 78 3.49 3.83 24.74
CA SER A 78 3.58 4.35 23.36
C SER A 78 4.82 3.86 22.58
N ALA A 79 5.93 3.57 23.27
CA ALA A 79 7.11 2.93 22.65
C ALA A 79 6.82 1.48 22.26
N LYS A 80 6.08 0.74 23.09
CA LYS A 80 5.61 -0.62 22.78
C LYS A 80 4.65 -0.60 21.58
N GLU A 81 3.66 0.29 21.57
CA GLU A 81 2.73 0.44 20.43
C GLU A 81 3.46 0.77 19.13
N LEU A 82 4.46 1.66 19.17
CA LEU A 82 5.30 1.99 18.01
C LEU A 82 6.13 0.79 17.54
N TYR A 83 6.73 0.03 18.47
CA TYR A 83 7.49 -1.19 18.15
C TYR A 83 6.59 -2.25 17.49
N GLU A 84 5.42 -2.54 18.07
CA GLU A 84 4.44 -3.46 17.50
C GLU A 84 3.94 -3.00 16.12
N ALA A 85 3.72 -1.70 15.93
CA ALA A 85 3.33 -1.14 14.64
C ALA A 85 4.46 -1.17 13.59
N SER A 86 5.73 -1.09 14.03
CA SER A 86 6.89 -1.19 13.13
C SER A 86 7.15 -2.61 12.63
N ASN A 87 6.94 -3.63 13.48
CA ASN A 87 7.09 -5.03 13.08
C ASN A 87 6.07 -5.43 12.00
N ALA A 88 4.86 -4.86 12.06
CA ALA A 88 3.81 -5.03 11.04
C ALA A 88 4.14 -4.40 9.66
N LEU A 89 5.24 -3.64 9.53
CA LEU A 89 5.73 -3.14 8.25
C LEU A 89 6.83 -4.02 7.62
N ASP A 90 7.51 -4.82 8.43
CA ASP A 90 8.66 -5.63 8.00
C ASP A 90 8.25 -7.07 7.63
N ASN A 91 7.25 -7.61 8.33
CA ASN A 91 6.63 -8.88 7.98
C ASN A 91 5.90 -8.81 6.62
N ASN A 92 5.89 -9.93 5.88
CA ASN A 92 5.07 -10.13 4.67
C ASN A 92 3.55 -10.26 4.98
N GLU A 93 3.02 -9.48 5.93
CA GLU A 93 1.62 -9.49 6.38
C GLU A 93 0.62 -9.09 5.28
N CYS A 94 1.07 -8.29 4.30
CA CYS A 94 0.25 -7.88 3.16
C CYS A 94 0.25 -8.90 2.01
N VAL A 95 0.15 -10.19 2.34
CA VAL A 95 -0.12 -11.31 1.42
C VAL A 95 -1.56 -11.77 1.67
N PRO A 96 -2.55 -11.27 0.89
CA PRO A 96 -3.95 -11.61 1.14
C PRO A 96 -4.26 -13.02 0.60
N ASP A 97 -5.14 -13.75 1.28
CA ASP A 97 -5.54 -15.09 0.85
C ASP A 97 -6.34 -15.06 -0.46
N PHE A 98 -5.82 -15.76 -1.47
CA PHE A 98 -6.47 -16.03 -2.76
C PHE A 98 -6.37 -17.52 -3.12
N SER A 99 -6.55 -18.39 -2.12
CA SER A 99 -6.69 -19.85 -2.25
C SER A 99 -7.84 -20.25 -3.18
N THR A 100 -8.94 -19.47 -3.23
CA THR A 100 -10.00 -19.64 -4.21
C THR A 100 -9.55 -19.16 -5.59
N ASP A 101 -9.37 -20.09 -6.53
CA ASP A 101 -9.08 -19.78 -7.93
C ASP A 101 -10.23 -19.00 -8.58
N ALA A 102 -9.91 -17.87 -9.22
CA ALA A 102 -10.87 -17.06 -9.96
C ALA A 102 -11.35 -17.73 -11.26
N GLN A 103 -10.66 -18.76 -11.77
CA GLN A 103 -11.18 -19.58 -12.88
C GLN A 103 -12.50 -20.28 -12.52
N SER A 104 -12.82 -20.44 -11.23
CA SER A 104 -14.14 -20.91 -10.77
C SER A 104 -15.32 -20.01 -11.18
N MET A 105 -15.05 -18.78 -11.65
CA MET A 105 -16.06 -17.88 -12.22
C MET A 105 -16.34 -18.15 -13.71
N MET A 106 -15.60 -19.04 -14.36
CA MET A 106 -15.88 -19.50 -15.72
C MET A 106 -17.02 -20.54 -15.71
N PRO A 107 -17.99 -20.49 -16.64
CA PRO A 107 -19.02 -21.52 -16.72
C PRO A 107 -18.41 -22.91 -16.99
N SER A 108 -18.83 -23.93 -16.24
CA SER A 108 -18.39 -25.32 -16.44
C SER A 108 -18.68 -25.84 -17.86
N SER A 109 -19.74 -25.33 -18.50
CA SER A 109 -20.05 -25.63 -19.92
C SER A 109 -19.05 -25.08 -20.95
N CYS A 110 -17.98 -24.38 -20.54
CA CYS A 110 -16.95 -23.92 -21.47
C CYS A 110 -16.08 -25.05 -22.03
N ASP A 111 -15.99 -26.20 -21.36
CA ASP A 111 -15.14 -27.30 -21.83
C ASP A 111 -15.69 -27.96 -23.12
N ASP A 112 -17.01 -27.91 -23.33
CA ASP A 112 -17.69 -28.41 -24.54
C ASP A 112 -17.81 -27.35 -25.65
N LYS A 113 -17.34 -26.11 -25.43
CA LYS A 113 -17.59 -24.95 -26.31
C LYS A 113 -16.28 -24.37 -26.88
N PRO A 114 -15.98 -24.58 -28.17
CA PRO A 114 -14.77 -24.02 -28.80
C PRO A 114 -14.64 -22.50 -28.61
N GLY A 115 -13.47 -22.05 -28.16
CA GLY A 115 -13.17 -20.63 -27.90
C GLY A 115 -13.82 -20.03 -26.64
N CYS A 116 -14.57 -20.80 -25.85
CA CYS A 116 -15.19 -20.31 -24.61
C CYS A 116 -14.14 -19.91 -23.59
N ARG A 117 -13.23 -20.83 -23.23
CA ARG A 117 -12.15 -20.60 -22.25
C ARG A 117 -11.29 -19.39 -22.60
N ASP A 118 -10.89 -19.27 -23.87
CA ASP A 118 -10.04 -18.19 -24.39
C ASP A 118 -10.69 -16.81 -24.23
N CYS A 119 -12.02 -16.73 -24.38
CA CYS A 119 -12.77 -15.49 -24.17
C CYS A 119 -12.63 -15.01 -22.71
N TYR A 120 -12.89 -15.89 -21.74
CA TYR A 120 -12.88 -15.53 -20.32
C TYR A 120 -11.47 -15.28 -19.77
N GLN A 121 -10.45 -15.99 -20.26
CA GLN A 121 -9.14 -16.08 -19.62
C GLN A 121 -8.47 -14.71 -19.38
N SER A 122 -8.50 -13.82 -20.36
CA SER A 122 -7.92 -12.47 -20.25
C SER A 122 -8.62 -11.62 -19.19
N SER A 123 -9.95 -11.70 -19.13
CA SER A 123 -10.80 -10.92 -18.22
C SER A 123 -10.74 -11.46 -16.80
N ILE A 124 -10.80 -12.79 -16.62
CA ILE A 124 -10.62 -13.43 -15.31
C ILE A 124 -9.21 -13.17 -14.76
N SER A 125 -8.16 -13.26 -15.59
CA SER A 125 -6.79 -12.95 -15.17
C SER A 125 -6.66 -11.49 -14.71
N ARG A 126 -7.19 -10.53 -15.47
CA ARG A 126 -7.18 -9.10 -15.08
C ARG A 126 -7.92 -8.87 -13.76
N MET A 127 -9.13 -9.42 -13.61
CA MET A 127 -9.92 -9.32 -12.39
C MET A 127 -9.17 -9.91 -11.18
N THR A 128 -8.50 -11.06 -11.38
CA THR A 128 -7.70 -11.71 -10.34
C THR A 128 -6.59 -10.79 -9.86
N THR A 129 -5.74 -10.30 -10.76
CA THR A 129 -4.66 -9.37 -10.45
C THR A 129 -5.20 -8.15 -9.70
N VAL A 130 -6.25 -7.51 -10.20
CA VAL A 130 -6.86 -6.32 -9.56
C VAL A 130 -7.37 -6.62 -8.15
N ARG A 131 -8.02 -7.78 -7.92
CA ARG A 131 -8.43 -8.22 -6.56
C ARG A 131 -7.24 -8.34 -5.62
N ARG A 132 -6.12 -8.91 -6.08
CA ARG A 132 -4.89 -9.06 -5.29
C ARG A 132 -4.26 -7.71 -4.97
N SER A 133 -4.07 -6.87 -5.99
CA SER A 133 -3.47 -5.55 -5.86
C SER A 133 -4.30 -4.63 -4.94
N LEU A 134 -5.65 -4.64 -5.02
CA LEU A 134 -6.51 -3.86 -4.12
C LEU A 134 -6.36 -4.29 -2.64
N ALA A 135 -6.37 -5.59 -2.37
CA ALA A 135 -6.23 -6.12 -1.01
C ALA A 135 -4.84 -5.83 -0.42
N ARG A 136 -3.77 -6.00 -1.22
CA ARG A 136 -2.40 -5.66 -0.83
C ARG A 136 -2.24 -4.16 -0.55
N LEU A 137 -2.73 -3.30 -1.46
CA LEU A 137 -2.71 -1.85 -1.31
C LEU A 137 -3.45 -1.38 -0.04
N SER A 138 -4.61 -1.97 0.25
CA SER A 138 -5.39 -1.70 1.47
C SER A 138 -4.65 -2.08 2.75
N CYS A 139 -4.01 -3.26 2.79
CA CYS A 139 -3.17 -3.68 3.91
C CYS A 139 -2.00 -2.73 4.15
N ILE A 140 -1.25 -2.37 3.09
CA ILE A 140 -0.11 -1.44 3.20
C ILE A 140 -0.58 -0.09 3.77
N ARG A 141 -1.77 0.40 3.36
CA ARG A 141 -2.36 1.62 3.92
C ARG A 141 -2.66 1.50 5.42
N MET A 142 -3.28 0.41 5.85
CA MET A 142 -3.63 0.20 7.26
C MET A 142 -2.38 0.15 8.14
N ASN A 143 -1.36 -0.63 7.75
CA ASN A 143 -0.12 -0.76 8.53
C ASN A 143 0.68 0.57 8.52
N THR A 144 0.76 1.26 7.38
CA THR A 144 1.42 2.59 7.28
C THR A 144 0.71 3.64 8.14
N LYS A 145 -0.63 3.64 8.16
CA LYS A 145 -1.41 4.54 9.03
C LYS A 145 -1.16 4.22 10.50
N LYS A 146 -1.29 2.94 10.92
CA LYS A 146 -1.06 2.50 12.31
C LYS A 146 0.34 2.92 12.80
N PHE A 147 1.38 2.69 12.00
CA PHE A 147 2.73 3.13 12.32
C PHE A 147 2.85 4.66 12.41
N THR A 148 2.25 5.40 11.47
CA THR A 148 2.27 6.87 11.48
C THR A 148 1.59 7.44 12.73
N ASP A 149 0.41 6.92 13.07
CA ASP A 149 -0.35 7.36 14.24
C ASP A 149 0.39 7.04 15.55
N ALA A 150 0.98 5.84 15.67
CA ALA A 150 1.81 5.45 16.83
C ALA A 150 3.11 6.29 16.94
N ALA A 151 3.78 6.58 15.82
CA ALA A 151 4.99 7.41 15.80
C ALA A 151 4.69 8.87 16.21
N VAL A 152 3.52 9.39 15.81
CA VAL A 152 3.06 10.70 16.25
C VAL A 152 2.72 10.70 17.74
N ALA A 153 2.00 9.69 18.24
CA ALA A 153 1.65 9.58 19.65
C ALA A 153 2.88 9.47 20.56
N PHE A 154 3.87 8.62 20.20
CA PHE A 154 5.14 8.52 20.91
C PHE A 154 5.88 9.86 20.96
N GLY A 155 6.00 10.55 19.82
CA GLY A 155 6.70 11.83 19.77
C GLY A 155 5.97 12.95 20.52
N ASP A 156 4.63 13.00 20.45
CA ASP A 156 3.81 13.95 21.23
C ASP A 156 3.97 13.70 22.75
N ASN A 157 4.05 12.43 23.20
CA ASN A 157 4.33 12.07 24.60
C ASN A 157 5.74 12.49 25.06
N VAL A 158 6.79 12.19 24.30
CA VAL A 158 8.18 12.55 24.65
C VAL A 158 8.38 14.07 24.62
N ALA A 159 7.78 14.75 23.64
CA ALA A 159 7.83 16.20 23.53
C ALA A 159 7.17 16.93 24.70
N GLY A 160 6.10 16.37 25.27
CA GLY A 160 5.39 16.94 26.42
C GLY A 160 6.23 17.03 27.71
N LEU A 161 7.28 16.20 27.84
CA LEU A 161 8.11 16.11 29.05
C LEU A 161 9.28 17.11 29.06
N HIS A 162 9.71 17.61 27.90
CA HIS A 162 10.83 18.54 27.78
C HIS A 162 10.52 19.70 26.82
N ALA A 163 10.29 20.89 27.37
CA ALA A 163 9.86 22.07 26.60
C ALA A 163 10.77 22.43 25.40
N ILE A 164 12.07 22.12 25.48
CA ILE A 164 13.04 22.40 24.40
C ILE A 164 12.91 21.38 23.25
N THR A 165 12.57 20.12 23.51
CA THR A 165 12.36 19.12 22.45
C THR A 165 11.03 19.31 21.72
N GLY A 166 10.05 19.98 22.34
CA GLY A 166 8.75 20.29 21.73
C GLY A 166 8.84 21.00 20.38
N LEU A 167 9.69 22.03 20.25
CA LEU A 167 9.84 22.76 18.97
C LEU A 167 10.47 21.89 17.87
N ALA A 168 11.47 21.07 18.22
CA ALA A 168 12.10 20.14 17.28
C ALA A 168 11.12 19.04 16.84
N TRP A 169 10.34 18.51 17.78
CA TRP A 169 9.30 17.53 17.50
C TRP A 169 8.22 18.09 16.57
N GLN A 170 7.72 19.32 16.79
CA GLN A 170 6.71 19.93 15.92
C GLN A 170 7.20 20.20 14.48
N TYR A 171 8.51 20.20 14.24
CA TYR A 171 9.08 20.17 12.88
C TYR A 171 9.04 18.76 12.29
N GLN A 172 9.47 17.74 13.04
CA GLN A 172 9.44 16.33 12.60
C GLN A 172 8.01 15.83 12.34
N ARG A 173 7.07 16.12 13.25
CA ARG A 173 5.64 15.83 13.12
C ARG A 173 5.06 16.39 11.82
N ARG A 174 5.44 17.61 11.44
CA ARG A 174 5.05 18.20 10.14
C ARG A 174 5.61 17.42 8.95
N GLY A 175 6.86 16.96 9.03
CA GLY A 175 7.46 16.08 8.02
C GLY A 175 6.71 14.76 7.87
N ILE A 176 6.42 14.09 9.00
CA ILE A 176 5.66 12.82 9.05
C ILE A 176 4.28 12.99 8.41
N MET A 177 3.50 13.99 8.84
CA MET A 177 2.15 14.23 8.32
C MET A 177 2.15 14.59 6.83
N ALA A 178 3.07 15.46 6.38
CA ALA A 178 3.21 15.80 4.96
C ALA A 178 3.61 14.59 4.09
N ALA A 179 4.40 13.67 4.66
CA ALA A 179 4.80 12.44 3.98
C ALA A 179 3.67 11.39 3.98
N MET A 180 2.80 11.35 5.01
CA MET A 180 1.58 10.52 5.01
C MET A 180 0.56 11.03 3.99
N GLU A 181 0.40 12.36 3.86
CA GLU A 181 -0.46 12.97 2.85
C GLU A 181 -0.01 12.66 1.41
N LYS A 182 1.30 12.60 1.15
CA LYS A 182 1.84 12.11 -0.13
C LYS A 182 1.48 10.64 -0.39
N PHE A 183 1.63 9.79 0.63
CA PHE A 183 1.28 8.37 0.55
C PHE A 183 -0.22 8.18 0.27
N ASN A 184 -1.09 8.93 0.94
CA ASN A 184 -2.54 8.92 0.69
C ASN A 184 -2.88 9.28 -0.77
N LYS A 185 -2.20 10.26 -1.37
CA LYS A 185 -2.40 10.60 -2.80
C LYS A 185 -1.98 9.48 -3.74
N SER A 186 -0.86 8.80 -3.45
CA SER A 186 -0.44 7.62 -4.21
C SER A 186 -1.45 6.47 -4.06
N TYR A 187 -1.99 6.25 -2.85
CA TYR A 187 -3.06 5.28 -2.60
C TYR A 187 -4.31 5.60 -3.44
N ASP A 188 -4.84 6.83 -3.34
CA ASP A 188 -6.09 7.22 -4.01
C ASP A 188 -5.98 7.15 -5.54
N LYS A 189 -4.82 7.55 -6.10
CA LYS A 189 -4.48 7.36 -7.51
C LYS A 189 -4.51 5.87 -7.88
N LYS A 190 -3.79 5.03 -7.15
CA LYS A 190 -3.66 3.60 -7.50
C LYS A 190 -4.97 2.84 -7.32
N TYR A 191 -5.72 3.16 -6.28
CA TYR A 191 -7.09 2.68 -6.07
C TYR A 191 -7.99 3.01 -7.27
N THR A 192 -7.93 4.24 -7.78
CA THR A 192 -8.72 4.67 -8.95
C THR A 192 -8.38 3.86 -10.20
N GLU A 193 -7.09 3.68 -10.51
CA GLU A 193 -6.62 2.85 -11.62
C GLU A 193 -7.10 1.38 -11.49
N LEU A 194 -7.00 0.82 -10.28
CA LEU A 194 -7.40 -0.56 -10.01
C LEU A 194 -8.92 -0.74 -10.15
N ILE A 195 -9.75 0.18 -9.64
CA ILE A 195 -11.21 0.12 -9.80
C ILE A 195 -11.63 0.26 -11.26
N GLN A 196 -10.98 1.13 -12.04
CA GLN A 196 -11.22 1.21 -13.49
C GLN A 196 -10.86 -0.11 -14.20
N SER A 197 -9.71 -0.71 -13.85
CA SER A 197 -9.30 -2.02 -14.38
C SER A 197 -10.24 -3.16 -13.96
N LEU A 198 -10.85 -3.08 -12.76
CA LEU A 198 -11.90 -4.01 -12.32
C LEU A 198 -13.13 -3.92 -13.22
N GLN A 199 -13.60 -2.71 -13.50
CA GLN A 199 -14.77 -2.48 -14.35
C GLN A 199 -14.54 -3.04 -15.77
N ILE A 200 -13.35 -2.79 -16.35
CA ILE A 200 -12.95 -3.33 -17.65
C ILE A 200 -12.98 -4.87 -17.65
N ALA A 201 -12.46 -5.50 -16.60
CA ALA A 201 -12.47 -6.96 -16.47
C ALA A 201 -13.89 -7.54 -16.39
N LEU A 202 -14.77 -6.91 -15.61
CA LEU A 202 -16.17 -7.35 -15.45
C LEU A 202 -17.00 -7.14 -16.73
N GLN A 203 -16.72 -6.08 -17.49
CA GLN A 203 -17.31 -5.87 -18.82
C GLN A 203 -16.78 -6.90 -19.85
N GLY A 204 -15.51 -7.29 -19.77
CA GLY A 204 -14.96 -8.38 -20.58
C GLY A 204 -15.62 -9.73 -20.28
N ILE A 205 -15.85 -10.06 -19.01
CA ILE A 205 -16.64 -11.25 -18.60
C ILE A 205 -18.06 -11.19 -19.19
N ASN A 206 -18.73 -10.04 -19.11
CA ASN A 206 -20.08 -9.85 -19.67
C ASN A 206 -20.16 -10.10 -21.19
N GLN A 207 -19.12 -9.74 -21.94
CA GLN A 207 -19.04 -10.02 -23.39
C GLN A 207 -18.90 -11.51 -23.71
N CYS A 208 -18.31 -12.31 -22.81
CA CYS A 208 -18.20 -13.76 -22.96
C CYS A 208 -19.47 -14.47 -22.48
N GLU A 209 -20.07 -14.00 -21.38
CA GLU A 209 -21.37 -14.44 -20.90
C GLU A 209 -22.47 -14.25 -21.96
N ALA A 210 -22.51 -13.10 -22.65
CA ALA A 210 -23.43 -12.87 -23.76
C ALA A 210 -23.24 -13.81 -24.98
N LYS A 211 -22.10 -14.51 -25.08
CA LYS A 211 -21.83 -15.48 -26.16
C LYS A 211 -22.07 -16.93 -25.74
N PHE A 212 -21.70 -17.27 -24.50
CA PHE A 212 -21.58 -18.67 -24.06
C PHE A 212 -22.40 -19.01 -22.80
N GLY A 213 -22.91 -17.99 -22.09
CA GLY A 213 -23.58 -18.09 -20.79
C GLY A 213 -24.83 -17.19 -20.72
N MET A 214 -24.84 -16.22 -19.81
CA MET A 214 -26.03 -15.40 -19.51
C MET A 214 -25.99 -13.99 -20.14
N GLN A 215 -27.06 -13.62 -20.84
CA GLN A 215 -27.29 -12.22 -21.25
C GLN A 215 -27.45 -11.30 -20.02
N ASP A 216 -26.90 -10.08 -20.11
CA ASP A 216 -26.92 -9.05 -19.05
C ASP A 216 -26.30 -9.49 -17.71
N TRP A 217 -25.29 -10.37 -17.75
CA TRP A 217 -24.58 -10.84 -16.55
C TRP A 217 -24.02 -9.70 -15.69
N TYR A 218 -23.51 -8.63 -16.31
CA TYR A 218 -22.99 -7.47 -15.56
C TYR A 218 -24.08 -6.79 -14.75
N GLN A 219 -25.24 -6.53 -15.35
CA GLN A 219 -26.36 -5.86 -14.70
C GLN A 219 -26.93 -6.72 -13.56
N ARG A 220 -26.89 -8.05 -13.69
CA ARG A 220 -27.38 -9.02 -12.68
C ARG A 220 -26.41 -9.25 -11.53
N PHE A 221 -25.10 -9.32 -11.81
CA PHE A 221 -24.08 -9.77 -10.85
C PHE A 221 -22.85 -8.86 -10.82
N GLY A 222 -22.27 -8.55 -11.99
CA GLY A 222 -21.01 -7.80 -12.10
C GLY A 222 -21.05 -6.41 -11.47
N PHE A 223 -22.17 -5.68 -11.59
CA PHE A 223 -22.36 -4.34 -11.02
C PHE A 223 -22.34 -4.35 -9.48
N ILE A 224 -23.05 -5.29 -8.85
CA ILE A 224 -23.06 -5.42 -7.39
C ILE A 224 -21.65 -5.72 -6.88
N TYR A 225 -20.95 -6.65 -7.55
CA TYR A 225 -19.57 -6.98 -7.21
C TYR A 225 -18.61 -5.78 -7.37
N PHE A 226 -18.75 -5.01 -8.45
CA PHE A 226 -18.00 -3.78 -8.68
C PHE A 226 -18.23 -2.75 -7.56
N GLU A 227 -19.49 -2.46 -7.21
CA GLU A 227 -19.82 -1.50 -6.16
C GLU A 227 -19.33 -1.94 -4.78
N MET A 228 -19.46 -3.23 -4.43
CA MET A 228 -18.91 -3.78 -3.19
C MET A 228 -17.39 -3.63 -3.11
N MET A 229 -16.67 -3.93 -4.19
CA MET A 229 -15.21 -3.82 -4.23
C MET A 229 -14.73 -2.36 -4.20
N LYS A 230 -15.45 -1.46 -4.89
CA LYS A 230 -15.23 -0.02 -4.83
C LYS A 230 -15.36 0.48 -3.40
N GLU A 231 -16.50 0.26 -2.75
CA GLU A 231 -16.75 0.77 -1.41
C GLU A 231 -15.81 0.16 -0.36
N LYS A 232 -15.53 -1.15 -0.44
CA LYS A 232 -14.62 -1.84 0.49
C LYS A 232 -13.20 -1.25 0.54
N TYR A 233 -12.67 -0.80 -0.60
CA TYR A 233 -11.28 -0.34 -0.70
C TYR A 233 -11.12 1.18 -0.84
N LYS A 234 -12.23 1.92 -0.85
CA LYS A 234 -12.21 3.38 -0.82
C LYS A 234 -11.69 3.89 0.53
N ARG A 235 -10.85 4.93 0.51
CA ARG A 235 -10.43 5.65 1.72
C ARG A 235 -11.56 6.55 2.21
N THR A 236 -11.79 6.58 3.52
CA THR A 236 -12.88 7.33 4.17
C THR A 236 -12.40 8.38 5.18
N ASP A 237 -11.10 8.39 5.49
CA ASP A 237 -10.40 9.31 6.40
C ASP A 237 -9.41 10.21 5.65
#